data_AF-A0A961VAE1-F1
#
_entry.id   AF-A0A961VAE1-F1
#
_cell.length_a   1.000
_cell.length_b   1.000
_cell.length_c   1.000
_cell.angle_alpha   90.00
_cell.angle_beta   90.00
_cell.angle_gamma   90.00
#
_symmetry.space_group_name_H-M   'P 1'
#
loop_
_entity.id
_entity.type
_entity.pdbx_description
1 polymer ?
#
loop_
_entity_poly.entity_id
_entity_poly.type
_entity_poly.pdbx_seq_one_letter_code
_entity_poly.pdbx_strand_id
1 'polypeptide(L)' 'ERGFALVRDADGTPVRSAAAAMPGAALSVQFHDGDVGVTVDGEGGPRRPSPSPRKPQGAKPEKGKQGSLF' A
#
# COMPACT_ATOMS: atom_id res chain seq x y z
N GLU A 1 -18.19 17.22 -0.40
CA GLU A 1 -17.57 16.00 -0.94
C GLU A 1 -16.21 15.79 -0.29
N ARG A 2 -15.72 14.55 -0.17
CA ARG A 2 -14.35 14.29 0.33
C ARG A 2 -13.42 14.26 -0.86
N GLY A 3 -12.47 15.20 -0.93
CA GLY A 3 -11.41 15.19 -1.93
C GLY A 3 -10.40 14.07 -1.68
N PHE A 4 -9.77 13.58 -2.74
CA PHE A 4 -8.64 12.67 -2.68
C PHE A 4 -7.50 13.21 -3.55
N ALA A 5 -6.28 12.79 -3.25
CA ALA A 5 -5.11 13.06 -4.07
C ALA A 5 -4.33 11.75 -4.28
N LEU A 6 -3.79 11.57 -5.49
CA LEU A 6 -2.90 10.46 -5.79
C LEU A 6 -1.46 10.91 -5.57
N VAL A 7 -0.68 10.11 -4.84
CA VAL A 7 0.75 10.37 -4.62
C VAL A 7 1.57 9.39 -5.45
N ARG A 8 2.53 9.88 -6.22
CA ARG A 8 3.44 9.08 -7.04
C ARG A 8 4.89 9.40 -6.71
N ASP A 9 5.77 8.41 -6.85
CA ASP A 9 7.21 8.61 -6.80
C ASP A 9 7.78 9.11 -8.14
N ALA A 10 9.11 9.24 -8.20
CA ALA A 10 9.83 9.68 -9.39
C ALA A 10 9.65 8.75 -10.60
N ASP A 11 9.34 7.48 -10.38
CA ASP A 11 9.06 6.49 -11.41
C ASP A 11 7.57 6.48 -11.83
N GLY A 12 6.76 7.36 -11.24
CA GLY A 12 5.32 7.41 -11.46
C GLY A 12 4.53 6.32 -10.72
N THR A 13 5.18 5.57 -9.83
CA THR A 13 4.55 4.49 -9.07
C THR A 13 3.73 5.07 -7.92
N PRO A 14 2.47 4.62 -7.72
CA PRO A 14 1.65 5.11 -6.62
C PRO A 14 2.24 4.75 -5.25
N VAL A 15 2.45 5.76 -4.42
CA VAL A 15 2.87 5.60 -3.02
C VAL A 15 1.63 5.31 -2.19
N ARG A 16 1.52 4.07 -1.69
CA ARG A 16 0.32 3.56 -1.00
C ARG A 16 0.37 3.67 0.53
N SER A 17 1.48 4.12 1.10
CA SER A 17 1.62 4.31 2.55
C SER A 17 2.67 5.38 2.87
N ALA A 18 2.48 6.11 3.96
CA ALA A 18 3.45 7.11 4.43
C ALA A 18 4.81 6.46 4.76
N ALA A 19 4.82 5.20 5.20
CA ALA A 19 6.04 4.44 5.48
C ALA A 19 6.86 4.08 4.22
N ALA A 20 6.28 4.21 3.02
CA ALA A 20 6.98 4.04 1.76
C ALA A 20 7.56 5.37 1.24
N ALA A 21 7.15 6.52 1.79
CA ALA A 21 7.71 7.81 1.46
C ALA A 21 9.02 8.03 2.23
N MET A 22 10.15 8.08 1.52
CA MET A 22 11.45 8.30 2.14
C MET A 22 11.66 9.81 2.42
N PRO A 23 12.23 10.18 3.57
CA PRO A 23 12.65 11.56 3.85
C PRO A 23 13.50 12.15 2.72
N GLY A 24 13.18 13.37 2.30
CA GLY A 24 13.87 14.06 1.22
C GLY A 24 13.57 13.54 -0.19
N ALA A 25 12.70 12.53 -0.34
CA ALA A 25 12.29 12.08 -1.66
C ALA A 25 11.39 13.11 -2.35
N ALA A 26 11.59 13.28 -3.66
CA ALA A 26 10.69 14.04 -4.50
C ALA A 26 9.51 13.14 -4.93
N LEU A 27 8.29 13.63 -4.74
CA LEU A 27 7.04 12.97 -5.11
C LEU A 27 6.17 13.92 -5.95
N SER A 28 5.20 13.36 -6.66
CA SER A 28 4.15 14.11 -7.35
C SER A 28 2.81 13.84 -6.69
N VAL A 29 2.05 14.90 -6.43
CA VAL A 29 0.68 14.81 -5.89
C VAL A 29 -0.29 15.30 -6.96
N GLN A 30 -1.22 14.44 -7.34
CA GLN A 30 -2.25 14.71 -8.35
C GLN A 30 -3.60 14.93 -7.67
N PHE A 31 -4.14 16.13 -7.84
CA PHE A 31 -5.48 16.54 -7.46
C PHE A 31 -6.42 16.41 -8.67
N HIS A 32 -7.71 16.73 -8.47
CA HIS A 32 -8.68 16.69 -9.57
C HIS A 32 -8.45 17.79 -10.62
N ASP A 33 -7.70 18.84 -10.28
CA ASP A 33 -7.46 20.04 -11.09
C ASP A 33 -6.00 20.19 -11.56
N GLY A 34 -5.10 19.31 -11.11
CA GLY A 34 -3.73 19.32 -11.59
C GLY A 34 -2.74 18.55 -10.71
N ASP A 35 -1.47 18.73 -11.05
CA ASP A 35 -0.34 18.05 -10.42
C ASP A 35 0.61 19.06 -9.78
N VAL A 36 1.18 18.70 -8.63
CA VAL A 36 2.22 19.47 -7.95
C VAL A 36 3.36 18.58 -7.50
N GLY A 37 4.59 19.09 -7.60
CA GLY A 37 5.77 18.46 -7.04
C GLY A 37 5.90 18.76 -5.55
N VAL A 38 6.23 17.76 -4.74
CA VAL A 38 6.44 17.88 -3.30
C VAL A 38 7.73 17.16 -2.88
N THR A 39 8.30 17.57 -1.77
CA THR A 39 9.40 16.84 -1.11
C THR A 39 8.91 16.33 0.23
N VAL A 40 9.22 15.07 0.55
CA VAL A 40 8.86 14.47 1.84
C VAL A 40 9.68 15.13 2.95
N ASP A 41 9.02 15.83 3.86
CA ASP A 41 9.66 16.43 5.04
C ASP A 41 9.77 15.43 6.20
N GLY A 42 10.71 15.70 7.11
CA GLY A 42 10.87 14.95 8.37
C GLY A 42 11.35 13.50 8.24
N GLU A 43 11.58 12.84 9.38
CA GLU A 43 11.81 11.40 9.43
C GLU A 43 10.46 10.69 9.22
N GLY A 44 10.35 9.90 8.15
CA GLY A 44 9.10 9.28 7.71
C GLY A 44 8.40 8.61 8.89
N GLY A 45 7.10 8.91 9.05
CA GLY A 45 6.31 8.49 10.20
C GLY A 45 6.48 6.99 10.53
N PRO A 46 6.28 6.59 11.79
CA PRO A 46 6.72 5.30 12.32
C PRO A 46 6.34 4.16 11.36
N ARG A 47 7.37 3.49 10.83
CA ARG A 47 7.22 2.36 9.91
C ARG A 47 6.42 1.27 10.63
N ARG A 48 5.11 1.21 10.39
CA ARG A 48 4.28 0.13 10.92
C ARG A 48 4.85 -1.18 10.37
N PRO A 49 5.16 -2.18 11.21
CA PRO A 49 5.71 -3.43 10.73
C PRO A 49 4.76 -4.00 9.67
N SER A 50 5.28 -4.21 8.47
CA SER A 50 4.54 -4.87 7.41
C SER A 50 4.11 -6.25 7.94
N PRO A 51 2.82 -6.64 7.82
CA PRO A 51 2.45 -8.00 8.17
C PRO A 51 3.27 -8.94 7.30
N SER A 52 4.10 -9.77 7.95
CA SER A 52 4.84 -10.81 7.25
C SER A 52 3.86 -11.63 6.42
N PRO A 53 4.15 -11.92 5.13
CA PRO A 53 3.28 -12.75 4.32
C PRO A 53 3.08 -14.07 5.07
N ARG A 54 1.83 -14.36 5.48
CA ARG A 54 1.48 -15.63 6.08
C ARG A 54 1.85 -16.70 5.06
N LYS A 55 2.86 -17.52 5.37
CA LYS A 55 3.14 -18.77 4.63
C LYS A 55 1.80 -19.51 4.50
N PRO A 56 1.38 -19.93 3.30
CA PRO A 56 0.25 -20.83 3.17
C PRO A 56 0.62 -22.10 3.93
N GLN A 57 -0.02 -22.32 5.07
CA GLN A 57 0.14 -23.54 5.84
C GLN A 57 -0.46 -24.64 4.97
N GLY A 58 0.40 -25.49 4.42
CA GLY A 58 0.02 -26.56 3.50
C GLY A 58 -1.17 -27.33 4.04
N ALA A 59 -2.25 -27.36 3.25
CA ALA A 59 -3.39 -28.21 3.49
C ALA A 59 -2.91 -29.67 3.43
N LYS A 60 -2.80 -30.31 4.60
CA LYS A 60 -2.91 -31.78 4.66
C LYS A 60 -4.32 -32.12 4.18
N PRO A 61 -4.51 -33.05 3.22
CA PRO A 61 -5.85 -33.46 2.83
C PRO A 61 -6.38 -34.38 3.92
N GLU A 62 -7.05 -33.84 4.94
CA GLU A 62 -7.82 -34.67 5.86
C GLU A 62 -9.21 -34.90 5.28
N LYS A 63 -9.35 -36.13 4.80
CA LYS A 63 -10.55 -36.82 4.33
C LYS A 63 -11.72 -36.57 5.32
N GLY A 64 -12.61 -35.63 5.00
CA GLY A 64 -13.70 -35.26 5.92
C GLY A 64 -14.91 -34.67 5.21
N LYS A 65 -15.76 -35.55 4.66
CA LYS A 65 -17.21 -35.36 4.38
C LYS A 65 -17.68 -33.92 4.11
N GLN A 66 -17.57 -33.47 2.86
CA GLN A 66 -18.44 -32.42 2.33
C GLN A 66 -19.68 -33.11 1.76
N GLY A 67 -20.80 -32.99 2.49
CA GLY A 67 -22.10 -33.50 2.09
C GLY A 67 -22.54 -32.93 0.74
N SER A 68 -23.00 -33.83 -0.13
CA SER A 68 -23.66 -33.50 -1.39
C SER A 68 -24.90 -32.65 -1.11
N LEU A 69 -24.90 -31.41 -1.58
CA LEU A 69 -26.13 -30.66 -1.78
C LEU A 69 -26.55 -30.88 -3.23
N PHE A 70 -27.60 -31.69 -3.37
CA PHE A 70 -28.46 -31.72 -4.54
C PHE A 70 -29.13 -30.36 -4.75
#